data_AF-A0A5C6MJ86-F1
#
_entry.id   AF-A0A5C6MJ86-F1
#
_cell.length_a   1.000
_cell.length_b   1.000
_cell.length_c   1.000
_cell.angle_alpha   90.00
_cell.angle_beta   90.00
_cell.angle_gamma   90.00
#
_symmetry.space_group_name_H-M   'P 1'
#
loop_
_entity.id
_entity.type
_entity.pdbx_description
1 polymer ?
#
loop_
_entity_poly.entity_id
_entity_poly.type
_entity_poly.pdbx_seq_one_letter_code
_entity_poly.pdbx_strand_id
1 'polypeptide(L)'
;MLHFWSFSGDLLSGSTETKHCRGMKAVMGLLLMLVRVSLAPVSTVRLTSECLSQGEKRMSCSSVGDSPQYSWTLDGDTLTDDQLLSGNNETNEIILKQTVSGRLVCLVRNHVSEASVTEMISTCDNVLLTLFFRALVMIFIFSGIFIYFSWKKKKICGTAEGSAIITGGTMETTQL
;
A
#
# COMPACT_ATOMS: atom_id res chain seq x y z
N MET A 1 16.11 -78.84 -8.64
CA MET A 1 15.09 -79.59 -9.39
C MET A 1 14.20 -78.57 -10.08
N LEU A 2 14.56 -78.21 -11.31
CA LEU A 2 13.89 -77.23 -12.15
C LEU A 2 12.73 -77.95 -12.86
N HIS A 3 11.49 -77.56 -12.58
CA HIS A 3 10.35 -78.04 -13.36
C HIS A 3 10.13 -77.11 -14.56
N PHE A 4 10.53 -77.64 -15.71
CA PHE A 4 10.08 -77.26 -17.04
C PHE A 4 8.56 -77.18 -17.10
N TRP A 5 8.04 -76.09 -17.66
CA TRP A 5 6.85 -76.15 -18.49
C TRP A 5 7.21 -75.60 -19.87
N SER A 6 6.98 -76.45 -20.87
CA SER A 6 7.18 -76.24 -22.29
C SER A 6 6.14 -75.25 -22.81
N PHE A 7 6.57 -74.27 -23.61
CA PHE A 7 5.69 -73.47 -24.46
C PHE A 7 6.21 -73.55 -25.90
N SER A 8 5.74 -74.55 -26.64
CA SER A 8 5.74 -74.50 -28.10
C SER A 8 4.57 -73.62 -28.54
N GLY A 9 4.87 -72.49 -29.17
CA GLY A 9 3.91 -71.59 -29.77
C GLY A 9 4.63 -70.82 -30.87
N ASP A 10 4.30 -71.18 -32.11
CA ASP A 10 4.99 -70.79 -33.33
C ASP A 10 5.04 -69.27 -33.58
N LEU A 11 6.07 -68.91 -34.34
CA LEU A 11 6.29 -67.63 -34.98
C LEU A 11 5.02 -67.15 -35.74
N LEU A 12 4.80 -65.82 -35.72
CA LEU A 12 3.86 -65.02 -36.55
C LEU A 12 2.55 -64.56 -35.88
N SER A 13 2.62 -63.57 -34.98
CA SER A 13 1.65 -62.45 -34.95
C SER A 13 2.12 -61.27 -34.10
N GLY A 14 3.41 -60.92 -34.18
CA GLY A 14 3.94 -59.72 -33.53
C GLY A 14 3.82 -58.52 -34.46
N SER A 15 2.73 -57.75 -34.43
CA SER A 15 2.74 -56.42 -35.07
C SER A 15 1.62 -55.44 -34.68
N THR A 16 0.42 -55.91 -34.29
CA THR A 16 -0.74 -55.00 -34.21
C THR A 16 -1.09 -54.53 -32.80
N GLU A 17 -0.98 -55.36 -31.75
CA GLU A 17 -1.25 -54.92 -30.36
C GLU A 17 -0.16 -53.99 -29.78
N THR A 18 1.11 -54.25 -30.10
CA THR A 18 2.24 -53.50 -29.54
C THR A 18 2.43 -52.12 -30.19
N LYS A 19 2.04 -51.97 -31.46
CA LYS A 19 2.05 -50.67 -32.16
C LYS A 19 0.93 -49.75 -31.67
N HIS A 20 -0.26 -50.30 -31.40
CA HIS A 20 -1.38 -49.52 -30.88
C HIS A 20 -1.08 -48.98 -29.46
N CYS A 21 -0.53 -49.80 -28.57
CA CYS A 21 -0.07 -49.33 -27.25
C CYS A 21 1.10 -48.34 -27.31
N ARG A 22 2.07 -48.55 -28.22
CA ARG A 22 3.20 -47.62 -28.39
C ARG A 22 2.74 -46.28 -28.98
N GLY A 23 1.79 -46.32 -29.90
CA GLY A 23 1.08 -45.16 -30.44
C GLY A 23 0.29 -44.43 -29.36
N MET A 24 -0.46 -45.13 -28.51
CA MET A 24 -1.20 -44.51 -27.40
C MET A 24 -0.28 -43.89 -26.34
N LYS A 25 0.87 -44.49 -26.03
CA LYS A 25 1.88 -43.88 -25.14
C LYS A 25 2.54 -42.65 -25.76
N ALA A 26 2.83 -42.69 -27.06
CA ALA A 26 3.40 -41.55 -27.79
C ALA A 26 2.36 -40.43 -27.98
N VAL A 27 1.09 -40.76 -28.20
CA VAL A 27 -0.03 -39.81 -28.33
C VAL A 27 -0.37 -39.21 -26.96
N MET A 28 -0.40 -40.01 -25.90
CA MET A 28 -0.58 -39.51 -24.52
C MET A 28 0.63 -38.69 -24.08
N GLY A 29 1.85 -39.11 -24.42
CA GLY A 29 3.07 -38.32 -24.20
C GLY A 29 3.08 -37.02 -24.99
N LEU A 30 2.68 -37.03 -26.26
CA LEU A 30 2.54 -35.84 -27.11
C LEU A 30 1.43 -34.93 -26.58
N LEU A 31 0.28 -35.49 -26.16
CA LEU A 31 -0.82 -34.76 -25.55
C LEU A 31 -0.39 -34.10 -24.23
N LEU A 32 0.35 -34.80 -23.37
CA LEU A 32 0.95 -34.24 -22.16
C LEU A 32 2.01 -33.17 -22.46
N MET A 33 2.77 -33.30 -23.56
CA MET A 33 3.76 -32.30 -23.98
C MET A 33 3.10 -31.06 -24.65
N LEU A 34 1.93 -31.22 -25.27
CA LEU A 34 1.08 -30.15 -25.82
C LEU A 34 0.27 -29.45 -24.71
N VAL A 35 -0.13 -30.18 -23.67
CA VAL A 35 -0.76 -29.68 -22.45
C VAL A 35 0.33 -29.15 -21.51
N ARG A 36 0.88 -27.98 -21.85
CA ARG A 36 1.73 -27.20 -20.92
C ARG A 36 0.84 -26.60 -19.83
N VAL A 37 0.50 -27.36 -18.79
CA VAL A 37 -0.04 -26.75 -17.57
C VAL A 37 1.14 -26.10 -16.86
N SER A 38 1.24 -24.78 -16.92
CA SER A 38 2.20 -24.02 -16.13
C SER A 38 1.75 -24.01 -14.68
N LEU A 39 2.04 -25.07 -13.91
CA LEU A 39 1.84 -25.04 -12.46
C LEU A 39 2.93 -24.19 -11.81
N ALA A 40 2.89 -22.87 -12.01
CA ALA A 40 3.78 -21.94 -11.34
C ALA A 40 3.20 -21.61 -9.96
N PRO A 41 3.94 -21.88 -8.86
CA PRO A 41 3.50 -21.49 -7.54
C PRO A 41 3.36 -19.96 -7.45
N VAL A 42 2.42 -19.51 -6.62
CA VAL A 42 2.29 -18.11 -6.23
C VAL A 42 3.61 -17.69 -5.57
N SER A 43 4.27 -16.73 -6.20
CA SER A 43 5.51 -16.12 -5.72
C SER A 43 5.20 -15.01 -4.71
N THR A 44 6.21 -14.20 -4.37
CA THR A 44 6.08 -13.10 -3.39
C THR A 44 4.92 -12.16 -3.75
N VAL A 45 3.97 -12.02 -2.82
CA VAL A 45 2.87 -11.07 -2.93
C VAL A 45 3.36 -9.68 -2.56
N ARG A 46 3.03 -8.67 -3.36
CA ARG A 46 3.34 -7.27 -3.13
C ARG A 46 2.05 -6.51 -2.89
N LEU A 47 1.98 -5.77 -1.79
CA LEU A 47 0.89 -4.87 -1.46
C LEU A 47 1.39 -3.43 -1.51
N THR A 48 0.66 -2.57 -2.21
CA THR A 48 0.95 -1.15 -2.31
C THR A 48 -0.28 -0.34 -1.89
N SER A 49 -0.05 0.66 -1.06
CA SER A 49 -1.06 1.56 -0.50
C SER A 49 -0.83 2.98 -1.03
N GLU A 50 -1.84 3.58 -1.65
CA GLU A 50 -1.85 4.95 -2.15
C GLU A 50 -3.03 5.73 -1.56
N CYS A 51 -2.79 6.97 -1.13
CA CYS A 51 -3.86 7.89 -0.69
C CYS A 51 -4.33 8.75 -1.85
N LEU A 52 -5.63 8.76 -2.11
CA LEU A 52 -6.26 9.59 -3.14
C LEU A 52 -6.56 11.00 -2.60
N SER A 53 -6.70 11.96 -3.51
CA SER A 53 -6.89 13.38 -3.18
C SER A 53 -8.18 13.69 -2.42
N GLN A 54 -9.20 12.83 -2.56
CA GLN A 54 -10.44 12.98 -1.84
C GLN A 54 -10.37 12.37 -0.44
N GLY A 55 -9.35 11.57 -0.10
CA GLY A 55 -9.12 10.96 1.22
C GLY A 55 -9.33 9.44 1.24
N GLU A 56 -9.72 8.85 0.11
CA GLU A 56 -9.83 7.40 -0.08
C GLU A 56 -8.47 6.74 -0.12
N LYS A 57 -8.48 5.42 0.09
CA LYS A 57 -7.27 4.62 0.08
C LYS A 57 -7.35 3.57 -1.02
N ARG A 58 -6.43 3.67 -1.98
CA ARG A 58 -6.27 2.72 -3.08
C ARG A 58 -5.26 1.66 -2.66
N MET A 59 -5.70 0.41 -2.64
CA MET A 59 -4.86 -0.74 -2.32
C MET A 59 -4.70 -1.60 -3.56
N SER A 60 -3.46 -1.97 -3.89
CA SER A 60 -3.15 -2.84 -5.02
C SER A 60 -2.29 -3.99 -4.56
N CYS A 61 -2.75 -5.20 -4.84
CA CYS A 61 -2.10 -6.46 -4.51
C CYS A 61 -1.69 -7.17 -5.80
N SER A 62 -0.39 -7.43 -5.95
CA SER A 62 0.17 -8.06 -7.15
C SER A 62 0.99 -9.27 -6.77
N SER A 63 0.82 -10.36 -7.51
CA SER A 63 1.65 -11.56 -7.38
C SER A 63 1.91 -12.21 -8.74
N VAL A 64 3.05 -12.90 -8.87
CA VAL A 64 3.37 -13.71 -10.05
C VAL A 64 3.00 -15.16 -9.75
N GLY A 65 2.22 -15.78 -10.64
CA GLY A 65 1.79 -17.16 -10.54
C GLY A 65 0.89 -17.52 -11.74
N ASP A 66 0.52 -18.78 -11.86
CA ASP A 66 -0.49 -19.21 -12.84
C ASP A 66 -1.88 -18.83 -12.32
N SER A 67 -2.71 -18.13 -13.09
CA SER A 67 -4.08 -17.72 -12.71
C SER A 67 -4.31 -17.38 -11.21
N PRO A 68 -3.63 -16.35 -10.66
CA PRO A 68 -3.80 -15.99 -9.25
C PRO A 68 -5.21 -15.43 -9.00
N GLN A 69 -5.88 -15.98 -7.99
CA GLN A 69 -7.14 -15.48 -7.44
C GLN A 69 -6.85 -14.61 -6.23
N TYR A 70 -7.51 -13.46 -6.14
CA TYR A 70 -7.34 -12.50 -5.06
C TYR A 70 -8.54 -12.55 -4.13
N SER A 71 -8.30 -12.35 -2.84
CA SER A 71 -9.33 -12.23 -1.83
C SER A 71 -8.89 -11.25 -0.75
N TRP A 72 -9.83 -10.42 -0.29
CA TRP A 72 -9.56 -9.35 0.65
C TRP A 72 -10.36 -9.52 1.93
N THR A 73 -9.69 -9.32 3.07
CA THR A 73 -10.33 -9.31 4.39
C THR A 73 -9.85 -8.11 5.20
N LEU A 74 -10.76 -7.52 5.98
CA LEU A 74 -10.48 -6.45 6.93
C LEU A 74 -10.81 -6.95 8.33
N ASP A 75 -9.81 -6.93 9.22
CA ASP A 75 -9.92 -7.41 10.60
C ASP A 75 -10.44 -8.85 10.76
N GLY A 76 -10.30 -9.66 9.69
CA GLY A 76 -10.75 -11.05 9.63
C GLY A 76 -12.10 -11.24 8.93
N ASP A 77 -12.83 -10.16 8.66
CA ASP A 77 -14.10 -10.19 7.95
C ASP A 77 -13.93 -9.86 6.47
N THR A 78 -14.84 -10.36 5.62
CA THR A 78 -14.86 -10.00 4.20
C THR A 78 -15.28 -8.55 4.01
N LEU A 79 -14.61 -7.83 3.11
CA LEU A 79 -14.99 -6.45 2.76
C LEU A 79 -16.43 -6.37 2.27
N THR A 80 -17.17 -5.38 2.77
CA THR A 80 -18.57 -5.11 2.42
C THR A 80 -18.70 -3.85 1.55
N ASP A 81 -19.81 -3.72 0.82
CA ASP A 81 -20.08 -2.59 -0.10
C ASP A 81 -20.12 -1.22 0.61
N ASP A 82 -20.38 -1.19 1.92
CA ASP A 82 -20.32 0.04 2.71
C ASP A 82 -18.88 0.51 2.98
N GLN A 83 -17.88 -0.36 2.87
CA GLN A 83 -16.47 -0.05 3.09
C GLN A 83 -15.72 0.20 1.78
N LEU A 84 -16.18 -0.44 0.71
CA LEU A 84 -15.66 -0.28 -0.64
C LEU A 84 -16.29 0.91 -1.36
N LEU A 85 -15.47 1.61 -2.16
CA LEU A 85 -15.94 2.59 -3.14
C LEU A 85 -15.89 2.04 -4.56
N SER A 86 -14.90 1.19 -4.83
CA SER A 86 -14.69 0.58 -6.15
C SER A 86 -13.77 -0.64 -6.01
N GLY A 87 -13.88 -1.56 -6.96
CA GLY A 87 -13.28 -2.89 -6.87
C GLY A 87 -14.20 -3.88 -6.17
N ASN A 88 -13.98 -5.17 -6.42
CA ASN A 88 -14.68 -6.25 -5.73
C ASN A 88 -13.67 -7.02 -4.85
N ASN A 89 -14.16 -8.00 -4.11
CA ASN A 89 -13.33 -8.86 -3.29
C ASN A 89 -12.42 -9.81 -4.08
N GLU A 90 -12.56 -9.89 -5.41
CA GLU A 90 -11.83 -10.81 -6.29
C GLU A 90 -10.81 -10.09 -7.20
N THR A 91 -10.79 -8.76 -7.20
CA THR A 91 -9.88 -7.95 -8.00
C THR A 91 -8.55 -7.77 -7.30
N ASN A 92 -7.48 -7.60 -8.09
CA ASN A 92 -6.15 -7.27 -7.58
C ASN A 92 -6.04 -5.84 -7.03
N GLU A 93 -7.07 -5.01 -7.24
CA GLU A 93 -7.12 -3.62 -6.82
C GLU A 93 -8.48 -3.30 -6.19
N ILE A 94 -8.45 -2.57 -5.07
CA ILE A 94 -9.64 -2.10 -4.35
C ILE A 94 -9.44 -0.64 -3.89
N ILE A 95 -10.54 0.10 -3.78
CA ILE A 95 -10.57 1.46 -3.25
C ILE A 95 -11.47 1.47 -2.01
N LEU A 96 -10.87 1.80 -0.87
CA LEU A 96 -11.53 1.86 0.43
C LEU A 96 -11.97 3.30 0.75
N LYS A 97 -13.10 3.43 1.45
CA LYS A 97 -13.54 4.71 2.00
C LYS A 97 -12.57 5.24 3.05
N GLN A 98 -12.58 6.55 3.21
CA GLN A 98 -11.71 7.30 4.13
C GLN A 98 -11.91 6.91 5.60
N THR A 99 -13.10 6.43 5.95
CA THR A 99 -13.49 6.05 7.31
C THR A 99 -13.02 4.65 7.70
N VAL A 100 -12.43 3.90 6.76
CA VAL A 100 -12.03 2.51 6.97
C VAL A 100 -10.60 2.49 7.51
N SER A 101 -10.42 1.81 8.65
CA SER A 101 -9.12 1.58 9.28
C SER A 101 -9.11 0.22 9.95
N GLY A 102 -7.98 -0.48 9.93
CA GLY A 102 -7.90 -1.83 10.48
C GLY A 102 -6.74 -2.64 9.91
N ARG A 103 -6.77 -3.96 10.14
CA ARG A 103 -5.82 -4.92 9.58
C ARG A 103 -6.35 -5.44 8.24
N LEU A 104 -5.80 -4.96 7.15
CA LEU A 104 -6.13 -5.44 5.81
C LEU A 104 -5.24 -6.62 5.44
N VAL A 105 -5.84 -7.69 4.92
CA VAL A 105 -5.13 -8.86 4.42
C VAL A 105 -5.53 -9.10 2.96
N CYS A 106 -4.53 -9.13 2.09
CA CYS A 106 -4.67 -9.67 0.74
C CYS A 106 -4.22 -11.12 0.73
N LEU A 107 -5.13 -12.03 0.39
CA LEU A 107 -4.86 -13.44 0.21
C LEU A 107 -4.89 -13.77 -1.29
N VAL A 108 -3.77 -14.30 -1.78
CA VAL A 108 -3.57 -14.70 -3.17
C VAL A 108 -3.42 -16.22 -3.23
N ARG A 109 -4.32 -16.86 -3.97
CA ARG A 109 -4.35 -18.31 -4.10
C ARG A 109 -4.31 -18.73 -5.56
N ASN A 110 -3.65 -19.85 -5.81
CA ASN A 110 -3.73 -20.58 -7.05
C ASN A 110 -4.05 -22.06 -6.76
N HIS A 111 -4.29 -22.87 -7.80
CA HIS A 111 -4.47 -24.31 -7.71
C HIS A 111 -3.24 -25.07 -7.14
N VAL A 112 -2.07 -24.40 -7.07
CA VAL A 112 -0.82 -24.98 -6.56
C VAL A 112 -0.51 -24.55 -5.12
N SER A 113 -0.63 -23.25 -4.83
CA SER A 113 -0.14 -22.66 -3.59
C SER A 113 -0.95 -21.44 -3.18
N GLU A 114 -0.72 -21.00 -1.95
CA GLU A 114 -1.42 -19.89 -1.32
C GLU A 114 -0.41 -19.00 -0.60
N ALA A 115 -0.59 -17.69 -0.70
CA ALA A 115 0.25 -16.69 -0.06
C ALA A 115 -0.60 -15.49 0.36
N SER A 116 -0.31 -14.91 1.52
CA SER A 116 -1.02 -13.74 2.04
C SER A 116 -0.06 -12.66 2.52
N VAL A 117 -0.49 -11.41 2.39
CA VAL A 117 0.21 -10.25 2.94
C VAL A 117 -0.75 -9.42 3.77
N THR A 118 -0.27 -8.95 4.93
CA THR A 118 -1.06 -8.19 5.89
C THR A 118 -0.46 -6.80 6.06
N GLU A 119 -1.30 -5.78 6.06
CA GLU A 119 -0.92 -4.38 6.28
C GLU A 119 -1.94 -3.68 7.18
N MET A 120 -1.46 -2.79 8.05
CA MET A 120 -2.32 -1.96 8.88
C MET A 120 -2.68 -0.69 8.12
N ILE A 121 -3.97 -0.51 7.84
CA ILE A 121 -4.47 0.66 7.15
C ILE A 121 -5.01 1.68 8.16
N SER A 122 -4.54 2.92 8.02
CA SER A 122 -5.08 4.10 8.70
C SER A 122 -5.72 5.05 7.69
N THR A 123 -6.49 6.01 8.21
CA THR A 123 -7.05 7.13 7.46
C THR A 123 -5.93 7.94 6.80
N CYS A 124 -6.17 8.43 5.58
CA CYS A 124 -5.23 9.30 4.89
C CYS A 124 -5.25 10.69 5.53
N ASP A 125 -4.11 11.12 6.07
CA ASP A 125 -3.98 12.47 6.59
C ASP A 125 -4.02 13.48 5.45
N ASN A 126 -4.80 14.53 5.63
CA ASN A 126 -4.83 15.67 4.71
C ASN A 126 -3.49 16.41 4.78
N VAL A 127 -2.53 16.01 3.93
CA VAL A 127 -1.17 16.60 3.89
C VAL A 127 -1.23 18.13 3.79
N LEU A 128 -2.17 18.66 2.99
CA LEU A 128 -2.38 20.10 2.84
C LEU A 128 -2.78 20.77 4.16
N LEU A 129 -3.69 20.16 4.92
CA LEU A 129 -4.18 20.66 6.20
C LEU A 129 -3.05 20.63 7.23
N THR A 130 -2.28 19.54 7.28
CA THR A 130 -1.11 19.40 8.15
C THR A 130 -0.05 20.45 7.84
N LEU A 131 0.27 20.68 6.56
CA LEU A 131 1.24 21.71 6.15
C LEU A 131 0.74 23.13 6.48
N PHE A 132 -0.55 23.39 6.27
CA PHE A 132 -1.17 24.68 6.59
C PHE A 132 -1.12 24.98 8.09
N PHE A 133 -1.53 24.03 8.93
CA PHE A 133 -1.47 24.20 10.38
C PHE A 133 -0.03 24.36 10.87
N ARG A 134 0.94 23.61 10.31
CA ARG A 134 2.36 23.80 10.64
C ARG A 134 2.86 25.19 10.27
N ALA A 135 2.47 25.72 9.11
CA ALA A 135 2.84 27.08 8.71
C ALA A 135 2.20 28.14 9.62
N LEU A 136 0.91 28.01 9.94
CA LEU A 136 0.22 28.93 10.85
C LEU A 136 0.87 29.00 12.23
N VAL A 137 1.22 27.85 12.82
CA VAL A 137 1.90 27.81 14.12
C VAL A 137 3.22 28.58 14.07
N MET A 138 4.01 28.41 13.01
CA MET A 138 5.26 29.17 12.84
C MET A 138 5.00 30.67 12.71
N ILE A 139 3.98 31.08 11.94
CA ILE A 139 3.61 32.49 11.77
C ILE A 139 3.18 33.12 13.11
N PHE A 140 2.39 32.41 13.91
CA PHE A 140 2.00 32.87 15.25
C PHE A 140 3.19 33.01 16.19
N ILE A 141 4.15 32.07 16.14
CA ILE A 141 5.40 32.16 16.91
C ILE A 141 6.20 33.39 16.48
N PHE A 142 6.41 33.59 15.17
CA PHE A 142 7.18 34.72 14.66
C PHE A 142 6.53 36.07 14.96
N SER A 143 5.21 36.19 14.81
CA SER A 143 4.48 37.41 15.16
C SER A 143 4.55 37.71 16.66
N GLY A 144 4.40 36.70 17.52
CA GLY A 144 4.56 36.85 18.96
C GLY A 144 5.95 37.33 19.36
N ILE A 145 7.00 36.73 18.78
CA ILE A 145 8.40 37.13 18.98
C ILE A 145 8.62 38.58 18.52
N PHE A 146 8.13 38.95 17.34
CA PHE A 146 8.26 40.30 16.79
C PHE A 146 7.58 41.35 17.67
N ILE A 147 6.37 41.06 18.16
CA ILE A 147 5.63 41.92 19.09
C ILE A 147 6.42 42.04 20.40
N TYR A 148 6.90 40.93 20.96
CA TYR A 148 7.70 40.92 22.18
C TYR A 148 8.95 41.80 22.06
N PHE A 149 9.71 41.67 20.97
CA PHE A 149 10.88 42.52 20.73
C PHE A 149 10.53 43.99 20.54
N SER A 150 9.46 44.28 19.79
CA SER A 150 8.96 45.64 19.58
C SER A 150 8.53 46.29 20.89
N TRP A 151 7.88 45.53 21.77
CA TRP A 151 7.45 45.97 23.09
C TRP A 151 8.65 46.20 24.02
N LYS A 152 9.63 45.29 24.00
CA LYS A 152 10.89 45.44 24.75
C LYS A 152 11.65 46.70 24.33
N LYS A 153 11.71 46.99 23.02
CA LYS A 153 12.34 48.22 22.50
C LYS A 153 11.64 49.49 23.00
N LYS A 154 10.29 49.49 23.03
CA LYS A 154 9.51 50.59 23.60
C LYS A 154 9.77 50.79 25.09
N LYS A 155 9.94 49.73 25.88
CA LYS A 155 10.25 49.86 27.32
C LYS A 155 11.62 50.51 27.58
N ILE A 156 12.61 50.19 26.75
CA ILE A 156 13.96 50.78 26.85
C ILE A 156 13.93 52.27 26.43
N CYS A 157 13.20 52.62 25.38
CA CYS A 157 13.09 54.02 24.91
C CYS A 157 12.20 54.88 25.82
N GLY A 158 11.09 54.32 26.32
CA GLY A 158 10.19 55.01 27.26
C GLY A 158 10.81 55.24 28.65
N THR A 159 11.89 54.53 28.99
CA THR A 159 12.69 54.82 30.19
C THR A 159 13.69 55.97 29.95
N ALA A 160 14.00 56.32 28.69
CA ALA A 160 14.87 57.46 28.35
C ALA A 160 14.10 58.79 28.26
N GLU A 161 12.81 58.77 27.90
CA GLU A 161 11.97 59.98 27.79
C GLU A 161 11.43 60.48 29.14
N GLY A 162 11.44 59.64 30.18
CA GLY A 162 11.04 60.02 31.54
C GLY A 162 12.09 60.84 32.33
N SER A 163 13.23 61.18 31.74
CA SER A 163 14.35 61.81 32.46
C SER A 163 14.83 63.15 31.88
N ALA A 164 14.09 63.76 30.93
CA ALA A 164 14.52 64.96 30.23
C ALA A 164 13.48 66.09 30.18
N ILE A 165 12.91 66.50 31.33
CA ILE A 165 12.27 67.81 31.55
C ILE A 165 12.40 68.08 33.06
N ILE A 166 13.14 69.05 33.60
CA ILE A 166 12.93 70.51 33.71
C ILE A 166 14.29 71.06 34.24
N THR A 167 14.93 72.12 33.73
CA THR A 167 14.83 73.50 34.26
C THR A 167 15.71 74.42 33.38
N GLY A 168 15.23 75.61 33.05
CA GLY A 168 16.12 76.70 32.58
C GLY A 168 15.60 77.55 31.43
N GLY A 169 14.32 77.90 31.41
CA GLY A 169 13.80 78.97 30.55
C GLY A 169 13.48 80.21 31.38
N THR A 170 14.39 81.18 31.41
CA THR A 170 14.08 82.58 31.77
C THR A 170 14.89 83.49 30.86
N MET A 171 14.29 83.88 29.74
CA MET A 171 14.58 85.15 29.06
C MET A 171 13.34 86.02 29.25
N GLU A 172 13.39 86.94 30.19
CA GLU A 172 12.58 88.14 30.15
C GLU A 172 13.50 89.34 29.88
N THR A 173 13.23 90.01 28.76
CA THR A 173 13.58 91.39 28.44
C THR A 173 12.94 92.36 29.44
N THR A 174 13.58 93.52 29.71
CA THR A 174 12.99 94.90 29.70
C THR A 174 13.81 95.92 30.54
N GLN A 175 14.31 96.99 29.86
CA GLN A 175 14.64 98.39 30.31
C GLN A 175 15.73 98.55 31.41
N LEU A 176 16.74 99.44 31.33
CA LEU A 176 16.82 100.84 30.89
C LEU A 176 18.28 101.18 30.55
#